data_AF-A0A4P5WL69-F1
#
_entry.id   AF-A0A4P5WL69-F1
#
_cell.length_a   1.000
_cell.length_b   1.000
_cell.length_c   1.000
_cell.angle_alpha   90.00
_cell.angle_beta   90.00
_cell.angle_gamma   90.00
#
_symmetry.space_group_name_H-M   'P 1'
#
loop_
_entity.id
_entity.type
_entity.pdbx_description
1 polymer ?
#
loop_
_entity_poly.entity_id
_entity_poly.type
_entity_poly.pdbx_seq_one_letter_code
_entity_poly.pdbx_strand_id
1 'polypeptide(L)'
;MEANPDGLEAEKLRVLHEAGVNRLSLGVQSFDDDVLRLLERTHRADAAAEVVCEAASILPAVSLDLMFGVPGQSEASWQRTLERAVSLPVVHVSTYGLTWEQGTPFFRRQRSGELQRVEEELERSQYLRAIQQLTGAGFEHYEVSNFARPGWQCRHNLVYWRAEEYLAFGPGAARYVGGVRSTSCRSVVKWLRSWSEGRACVEEEERCEPEQRAREAIMLGLRLRRGFDVGEFESRFGVSLQQLAGAALAQGLRRGQLELADGQLRLTETGLLLADSVTAEFL
;
A
#
# COMPACT_ATOMS: atom_id res chain seq x y z
N MET A 1 -4.25 12.37 -3.85
CA MET A 1 -4.93 12.74 -2.59
C MET A 1 -5.65 11.51 -2.04
N GLU A 2 -5.86 11.45 -0.74
CA GLU A 2 -6.63 10.41 -0.07
C GLU A 2 -7.82 11.07 0.65
N ALA A 3 -8.95 10.39 0.69
CA ALA A 3 -10.14 10.84 1.40
C ALA A 3 -10.99 9.67 1.90
N ASN A 4 -11.76 9.90 2.95
CA ASN A 4 -12.90 9.05 3.27
C ASN A 4 -14.10 9.45 2.39
N PRO A 5 -15.02 8.54 2.07
CA PRO A 5 -16.25 8.88 1.35
C PRO A 5 -17.11 9.91 2.10
N ASP A 6 -17.11 9.86 3.44
CA ASP A 6 -17.89 10.78 4.28
C ASP A 6 -17.43 12.24 4.12
N GLY A 7 -18.39 13.13 3.87
CA GLY A 7 -18.15 14.57 3.75
C GLY A 7 -17.41 14.99 2.47
N LEU A 8 -17.46 14.16 1.43
CA LEU A 8 -16.92 14.45 0.12
C LEU A 8 -18.02 14.81 -0.87
N GLU A 9 -18.37 16.09 -0.90
CA GLU A 9 -19.39 16.64 -1.79
C GLU A 9 -18.81 17.07 -3.15
N ALA A 10 -19.66 17.12 -4.19
CA ALA A 10 -19.31 17.58 -5.53
C ALA A 10 -18.51 18.89 -5.57
N GLU A 11 -18.89 19.88 -4.76
CA GLU A 11 -18.21 21.18 -4.74
C GLU A 11 -16.74 21.03 -4.31
N LYS A 12 -16.50 20.25 -3.25
CA LYS A 12 -15.14 19.97 -2.76
C LYS A 12 -14.34 19.21 -3.82
N LEU A 13 -14.94 18.24 -4.50
CA LEU A 13 -14.29 17.50 -5.59
C LEU A 13 -13.87 18.42 -6.75
N ARG A 14 -14.72 19.38 -7.14
CA ARG A 14 -14.39 20.38 -8.18
C ARG A 14 -13.25 21.28 -7.74
N VAL A 15 -13.28 21.80 -6.51
CA VAL A 15 -12.19 22.63 -5.96
C VAL A 15 -10.86 21.86 -5.98
N LEU A 16 -10.86 20.58 -5.62
CA LEU A 16 -9.67 19.74 -5.68
C LEU A 16 -9.18 19.58 -7.12
N HIS A 17 -10.08 19.30 -8.06
CA HIS A 17 -9.72 19.15 -9.46
C HIS A 17 -9.14 20.45 -10.05
N GLU A 18 -9.77 21.59 -9.79
CA GLU A 18 -9.30 22.92 -10.19
C GLU A 18 -7.93 23.28 -9.59
N ALA A 19 -7.66 22.81 -8.37
CA ALA A 19 -6.35 22.94 -7.72
C ALA A 19 -5.27 21.99 -8.30
N GLY A 20 -5.61 21.18 -9.32
CA GLY A 20 -4.67 20.29 -10.01
C GLY A 20 -4.62 18.87 -9.45
N VAL A 21 -5.53 18.48 -8.55
CA VAL A 21 -5.64 17.08 -8.12
C VAL A 21 -6.11 16.25 -9.31
N ASN A 22 -5.31 15.25 -9.67
CA ASN A 22 -5.58 14.32 -10.76
C ASN A 22 -5.79 12.88 -10.30
N ARG A 23 -5.61 12.59 -9.00
CA ARG A 23 -5.88 11.28 -8.39
C ARG A 23 -6.46 11.40 -7.00
N LEU A 24 -7.52 10.64 -6.75
CA LEU A 24 -8.16 10.48 -5.45
C LEU A 24 -8.25 9.00 -5.06
N SER A 25 -7.67 8.64 -3.92
CA SER A 25 -7.88 7.34 -3.27
C SER A 25 -8.99 7.45 -2.24
N LEU A 26 -10.00 6.59 -2.35
CA LEU A 26 -11.15 6.55 -1.46
C LEU A 26 -11.07 5.33 -0.55
N GLY A 27 -11.01 5.58 0.75
CA GLY A 27 -10.97 4.56 1.78
C GLY A 27 -12.33 3.88 2.02
N VAL A 28 -12.85 3.17 1.02
CA VAL A 28 -14.16 2.49 1.09
C VAL A 28 -14.14 1.26 2.01
N GLN A 29 -13.03 0.53 2.03
CA GLN A 29 -12.76 -0.70 2.80
C GLN A 29 -13.61 -1.91 2.41
N SER A 30 -14.94 -1.77 2.29
CA SER A 30 -15.84 -2.86 1.90
C SER A 30 -17.15 -2.32 1.32
N PHE A 31 -17.85 -3.16 0.55
CA PHE A 31 -19.23 -2.92 0.12
C PHE A 31 -20.23 -3.83 0.87
N ASP A 32 -19.87 -4.22 2.09
CA ASP A 32 -20.71 -4.97 3.02
C ASP A 32 -20.87 -4.16 4.31
N ASP A 33 -22.12 -3.73 4.61
CA ASP A 33 -22.44 -2.87 5.75
C ASP A 33 -22.06 -3.53 7.10
N ASP A 34 -22.01 -4.86 7.20
CA ASP A 34 -21.63 -5.56 8.43
C ASP A 34 -20.12 -5.49 8.65
N VAL A 35 -19.35 -5.66 7.58
CA VAL A 35 -17.88 -5.50 7.57
C VAL A 35 -17.50 -4.06 7.88
N LEU A 36 -18.21 -3.07 7.30
CA LEU A 36 -17.99 -1.65 7.56
C LEU A 36 -18.24 -1.30 9.03
N ARG A 37 -19.34 -1.79 9.61
CA ARG A 37 -19.64 -1.59 11.04
C ARG A 37 -18.55 -2.17 11.94
N LEU A 38 -18.02 -3.35 11.60
CA LEU A 38 -16.93 -3.94 12.36
C LEU A 38 -15.65 -3.10 12.28
N LEU A 39 -15.34 -2.57 11.09
CA LEU A 39 -14.22 -1.66 10.84
C LEU A 39 -14.45 -0.22 11.37
N GLU A 40 -15.52 0.00 12.14
CA GLU A 40 -15.91 1.29 12.73
C GLU A 40 -16.07 2.40 11.66
N ARG A 41 -16.51 2.02 10.45
CA ARG A 41 -16.81 2.96 9.37
C ARG A 41 -18.22 3.53 9.51
N THR A 42 -18.33 4.84 9.30
CA THR A 42 -19.57 5.61 9.42
C THR A 42 -20.38 5.66 8.13
N HIS A 43 -19.74 5.45 6.97
CA HIS A 43 -20.41 5.36 5.68
C HIS A 43 -21.09 4.00 5.48
N ARG A 44 -22.11 3.99 4.61
CA ARG A 44 -22.74 2.77 4.09
C ARG A 44 -22.18 2.40 2.71
N ALA A 45 -22.27 1.13 2.35
CA ALA A 45 -21.75 0.61 1.09
C ALA A 45 -22.30 1.35 -0.14
N ASP A 46 -23.62 1.56 -0.21
CA ASP A 46 -24.26 2.23 -1.35
C ASP A 46 -23.87 3.70 -1.45
N ALA A 47 -23.85 4.42 -0.31
CA ALA A 47 -23.42 5.82 -0.26
C ALA A 47 -21.95 5.98 -0.71
N ALA A 48 -21.07 5.06 -0.29
CA ALA A 48 -19.68 5.06 -0.76
C ALA A 48 -19.58 4.83 -2.27
N ALA A 49 -20.39 3.93 -2.83
CA ALA A 49 -20.44 3.69 -4.27
C ALA A 49 -20.92 4.94 -5.05
N GLU A 50 -21.91 5.66 -4.53
CA GLU A 50 -22.38 6.93 -5.11
C GLU A 50 -21.27 7.98 -5.14
N VAL A 51 -20.56 8.17 -4.03
CA VAL A 51 -19.41 9.10 -3.93
C VAL A 51 -18.30 8.71 -4.92
N VAL A 52 -18.05 7.42 -5.11
CA VAL A 52 -17.06 6.95 -6.09
C VAL A 52 -17.47 7.34 -7.51
N CYS A 53 -18.73 7.13 -7.88
CA CYS A 53 -19.25 7.51 -9.19
C CYS A 53 -19.19 9.03 -9.40
N GLU A 54 -19.57 9.82 -8.40
CA GLU A 54 -19.50 11.27 -8.47
C GLU A 54 -18.05 11.75 -8.62
N ALA A 55 -17.13 11.23 -7.80
CA ALA A 55 -15.71 11.53 -7.90
C ALA A 55 -15.14 11.19 -9.28
N ALA A 56 -15.50 10.04 -9.85
CA ALA A 56 -15.03 9.61 -11.17
C ALA A 56 -15.61 10.44 -12.33
N SER A 57 -16.74 11.12 -12.10
CA SER A 57 -17.29 12.07 -13.07
C SER A 57 -16.54 13.41 -13.10
N ILE A 58 -15.76 13.71 -12.07
CA ILE A 58 -15.04 14.99 -11.90
C ILE A 58 -13.53 14.82 -12.04
N LEU A 59 -12.96 13.76 -11.46
CA LEU A 59 -11.53 13.52 -11.40
C LEU A 59 -11.12 12.43 -12.40
N PRO A 60 -9.95 12.57 -13.04
CA PRO A 60 -9.53 11.64 -14.08
C PRO A 60 -9.10 10.27 -13.53
N ALA A 61 -8.67 10.18 -12.26
CA ALA A 61 -8.29 8.92 -11.63
C ALA A 61 -8.90 8.78 -10.23
N VAL A 62 -9.78 7.80 -10.09
CA VAL A 62 -10.31 7.37 -8.78
C VAL A 62 -9.80 5.98 -8.45
N SER A 63 -9.33 5.84 -7.22
CA SER A 63 -8.83 4.61 -6.61
C SER A 63 -9.71 4.20 -5.43
N LEU A 64 -9.86 2.89 -5.22
CA LEU A 64 -10.50 2.33 -4.03
C LEU A 64 -9.47 1.65 -3.15
N ASP A 65 -9.56 1.86 -1.85
CA ASP A 65 -8.82 1.08 -0.88
C ASP A 65 -9.80 0.11 -0.19
N LEU A 66 -9.55 -1.19 -0.34
CA LEU A 66 -10.39 -2.28 0.14
C LEU A 66 -9.63 -3.13 1.15
N MET A 67 -10.34 -3.75 2.09
CA MET A 67 -9.76 -4.62 3.11
C MET A 67 -10.32 -6.04 3.03
N PHE A 68 -9.43 -7.02 3.14
CA PHE A 68 -9.74 -8.43 3.32
C PHE A 68 -9.16 -8.94 4.64
N GLY A 69 -9.47 -10.18 5.01
CA GLY A 69 -9.06 -10.79 6.27
C GLY A 69 -9.77 -10.18 7.48
N VAL A 70 -10.92 -9.54 7.28
CA VAL A 70 -11.69 -8.91 8.35
C VAL A 70 -12.52 -10.00 9.07
N PRO A 71 -12.53 -10.07 10.42
CA PRO A 71 -13.35 -11.03 11.15
C PRO A 71 -14.83 -10.97 10.74
N GLY A 72 -15.47 -12.12 10.53
CA GLY A 72 -16.86 -12.18 10.05
C GLY A 72 -17.06 -11.89 8.56
N GLN A 73 -16.04 -11.45 7.82
CA GLN A 73 -16.10 -11.33 6.36
C GLN A 73 -15.95 -12.72 5.72
N SER A 74 -17.03 -13.22 5.13
CA SER A 74 -17.01 -14.48 4.38
C SER A 74 -16.38 -14.31 3.00
N GLU A 75 -15.98 -15.41 2.36
CA GLU A 75 -15.54 -15.39 0.95
C GLU A 75 -16.60 -14.79 0.02
N ALA A 76 -17.89 -15.10 0.24
CA ALA A 76 -18.98 -14.55 -0.55
C ALA A 76 -19.17 -13.04 -0.34
N SER A 77 -18.93 -12.54 0.88
CA SER A 77 -18.91 -11.09 1.16
C SER A 77 -17.77 -10.39 0.43
N TRP A 78 -16.56 -10.97 0.48
CA TRP A 78 -15.40 -10.44 -0.22
C TRP A 78 -15.56 -10.46 -1.74
N GLN A 79 -16.06 -11.56 -2.29
CA GLN A 79 -16.37 -11.69 -3.71
C GLN A 79 -17.34 -10.59 -4.19
N ARG A 80 -18.45 -10.37 -3.46
CA ARG A 80 -19.41 -9.29 -3.80
C ARG A 80 -18.77 -7.91 -3.71
N THR A 81 -17.87 -7.69 -2.74
CA THR A 81 -17.12 -6.44 -2.61
C THR A 81 -16.25 -6.18 -3.85
N LEU A 82 -15.52 -7.20 -4.33
CA LEU A 82 -14.69 -7.10 -5.54
C LEU A 82 -15.52 -6.92 -6.81
N GLU A 83 -16.63 -7.66 -6.95
CA GLU A 83 -17.57 -7.50 -8.08
C GLU A 83 -18.13 -6.08 -8.13
N ARG A 84 -18.50 -5.52 -6.96
CA ARG A 84 -18.95 -4.13 -6.86
C ARG A 84 -17.85 -3.16 -7.24
N ALA A 85 -16.62 -3.34 -6.74
CA ALA A 85 -15.48 -2.51 -7.10
C ALA A 85 -15.21 -2.49 -8.61
N VAL A 86 -15.24 -3.66 -9.26
CA VAL A 86 -15.05 -3.81 -10.71
C VAL A 86 -16.17 -3.13 -11.52
N SER A 87 -17.40 -3.09 -10.99
CA SER A 87 -18.53 -2.41 -11.64
C SER A 87 -18.47 -0.89 -11.60
N LEU A 88 -17.63 -0.31 -10.73
CA LEU A 88 -17.49 1.13 -10.57
C LEU A 88 -16.47 1.72 -11.56
N PRO A 89 -16.60 3.01 -11.92
CA PRO A 89 -15.72 3.69 -12.88
C PRO A 89 -14.35 4.05 -12.25
N VAL A 90 -13.64 3.04 -11.74
CA VAL A 90 -12.34 3.21 -11.06
C VAL A 90 -11.21 2.69 -11.91
N VAL A 91 -10.06 3.37 -11.83
CA VAL A 91 -8.86 3.03 -12.60
C VAL A 91 -7.81 2.33 -11.75
N HIS A 92 -8.02 2.26 -10.43
CA HIS A 92 -7.08 1.69 -9.49
C HIS A 92 -7.82 1.08 -8.29
N VAL A 93 -7.33 -0.04 -7.78
CA VAL A 93 -7.85 -0.72 -6.58
C VAL A 93 -6.67 -1.20 -5.75
N SER A 94 -6.68 -0.86 -4.48
CA SER A 94 -5.74 -1.32 -3.46
C SER A 94 -6.48 -2.33 -2.58
N THR A 95 -5.87 -3.48 -2.30
CA THR A 95 -6.41 -4.49 -1.37
C THR A 95 -5.42 -4.77 -0.25
N TYR A 96 -5.85 -4.57 0.99
CA TYR A 96 -5.02 -4.73 2.18
C TYR A 96 -5.57 -5.84 3.08
N GLY A 97 -4.67 -6.68 3.60
CA GLY A 97 -5.01 -7.55 4.72
C GLY A 97 -5.19 -6.71 5.99
N LEU A 98 -6.15 -7.07 6.84
CA LEU A 98 -6.38 -6.37 8.10
C LEU A 98 -5.21 -6.59 9.08
N THR A 99 -4.37 -5.57 9.25
CA THR A 99 -3.32 -5.55 10.25
C THR A 99 -3.82 -5.05 11.62
N TRP A 100 -3.40 -5.73 12.69
CA TRP A 100 -3.80 -5.43 14.07
C TRP A 100 -2.70 -4.67 14.80
N GLU A 101 -2.70 -3.36 14.67
CA GLU A 101 -1.67 -2.50 15.24
C GLU A 101 -1.82 -2.32 16.76
N GLN A 102 -0.69 -2.34 17.49
CA GLN A 102 -0.69 -2.13 18.93
C GLN A 102 -1.29 -0.76 19.30
N GLY A 103 -2.14 -0.75 20.33
CA GLY A 103 -2.79 0.49 20.80
C GLY A 103 -4.12 0.83 20.09
N THR A 104 -4.48 0.11 19.03
CA THR A 104 -5.79 0.29 18.36
C THR A 104 -6.95 -0.34 19.16
N PRO A 105 -8.21 0.11 18.95
CA PRO A 105 -9.39 -0.56 19.47
C PRO A 105 -9.44 -2.05 19.10
N PHE A 106 -9.09 -2.37 17.85
CA PHE A 106 -8.99 -3.75 17.36
C PHE A 106 -8.03 -4.59 18.20
N PHE A 107 -6.80 -4.12 18.43
CA PHE A 107 -5.83 -4.85 19.25
C PHE A 107 -6.32 -5.08 20.69
N ARG A 108 -7.03 -4.10 21.28
CA ARG A 108 -7.63 -4.27 22.62
C ARG A 108 -8.71 -5.35 22.64
N ARG A 109 -9.62 -5.35 21.64
CA ARG A 109 -10.69 -6.35 21.49
C ARG A 109 -10.16 -7.74 21.17
N GLN A 110 -9.03 -7.82 20.46
CA GLN A 110 -8.31 -9.07 20.26
C GLN A 110 -7.75 -9.62 21.58
N ARG A 111 -7.08 -8.76 22.37
CA ARG A 111 -6.51 -9.17 23.66
C ARG A 111 -7.55 -9.58 24.70
N SER A 112 -8.78 -9.04 24.63
CA SER A 112 -9.89 -9.45 25.48
C SER A 112 -10.60 -10.72 25.00
N GLY A 113 -10.27 -11.23 23.80
CA GLY A 113 -10.92 -12.39 23.18
C GLY A 113 -12.27 -12.09 22.53
N GLU A 114 -12.68 -10.82 22.48
CA GLU A 114 -13.94 -10.39 21.85
C GLU A 114 -13.87 -10.49 20.31
N LEU A 115 -12.68 -10.27 19.75
CA LEU A 115 -12.40 -10.46 18.33
C LEU A 115 -11.28 -11.46 18.12
N GLN A 116 -11.45 -12.33 17.13
CA GLN A 116 -10.43 -13.29 16.71
C GLN A 116 -9.99 -12.97 15.30
N ARG A 117 -8.70 -13.21 15.01
CA ARG A 117 -8.20 -13.13 13.64
C ARG A 117 -8.86 -14.20 12.79
N VAL A 118 -9.02 -13.90 11.51
CA VAL A 118 -9.39 -14.92 10.53
C VAL A 118 -8.31 -15.99 10.47
N GLU A 119 -8.69 -17.19 10.04
CA GLU A 119 -7.72 -18.24 9.74
C GLU A 119 -6.84 -17.81 8.55
N GLU A 120 -5.55 -18.13 8.61
CA GLU A 120 -4.57 -17.79 7.56
C GLU A 120 -5.00 -18.31 6.18
N GLU A 121 -5.64 -19.47 6.14
CA GLU A 121 -6.18 -20.06 4.91
C GLU A 121 -7.28 -19.19 4.28
N LEU A 122 -8.17 -18.62 5.10
CA LEU A 122 -9.23 -17.73 4.62
C LEU A 122 -8.64 -16.42 4.10
N GLU A 123 -7.68 -15.83 4.83
CA GLU A 123 -6.99 -14.60 4.40
C GLU A 123 -6.26 -14.82 3.06
N ARG A 124 -5.54 -15.95 2.93
CA ARG A 124 -4.88 -16.38 1.69
C ARG A 124 -5.87 -16.53 0.55
N SER A 125 -7.00 -17.23 0.78
CA SER A 125 -8.04 -17.43 -0.23
C SER A 125 -8.62 -16.10 -0.71
N GLN A 126 -8.89 -15.17 0.21
CA GLN A 126 -9.40 -13.84 -0.12
C GLN A 126 -8.38 -13.02 -0.93
N TYR A 127 -7.10 -13.06 -0.58
CA TYR A 127 -6.06 -12.37 -1.34
C TYR A 127 -5.92 -12.92 -2.77
N LEU A 128 -5.88 -14.25 -2.92
CA LEU A 128 -5.85 -14.90 -4.24
C LEU A 128 -7.11 -14.59 -5.07
N ARG A 129 -8.28 -14.53 -4.43
CA ARG A 129 -9.54 -14.12 -5.07
C ARG A 129 -9.44 -12.70 -5.63
N ALA A 130 -8.86 -11.78 -4.89
CA ALA A 130 -8.66 -10.40 -5.33
C ALA A 130 -7.79 -10.33 -6.57
N ILE A 131 -6.65 -11.04 -6.56
CA ILE A 131 -5.75 -11.15 -7.71
C ILE A 131 -6.52 -11.66 -8.92
N GLN A 132 -7.22 -12.80 -8.79
CA GLN A 132 -7.94 -13.41 -9.89
C GLN A 132 -9.02 -12.50 -10.48
N GLN A 133 -9.86 -11.89 -9.64
CA GLN A 133 -10.99 -11.09 -10.11
C GLN A 133 -10.56 -9.76 -10.71
N LEU A 134 -9.63 -9.06 -10.05
CA LEU A 134 -9.16 -7.75 -10.54
C LEU A 134 -8.35 -7.93 -11.84
N THR A 135 -7.48 -8.94 -11.93
CA THR A 135 -6.75 -9.22 -13.17
C THR A 135 -7.67 -9.70 -14.29
N GLY A 136 -8.62 -10.58 -14.00
CA GLY A 136 -9.65 -11.01 -14.96
C GLY A 136 -10.54 -9.86 -15.44
N ALA A 137 -10.73 -8.83 -14.61
CA ALA A 137 -11.44 -7.62 -14.98
C ALA A 137 -10.61 -6.64 -15.80
N GLY A 138 -9.31 -6.90 -16.01
CA GLY A 138 -8.38 -6.08 -16.81
C GLY A 138 -7.58 -5.06 -16.01
N PHE A 139 -7.36 -5.27 -14.71
CA PHE A 139 -6.37 -4.54 -13.93
C PHE A 139 -5.03 -5.28 -13.92
N GLU A 140 -3.93 -4.55 -13.95
CA GLU A 140 -2.59 -5.07 -13.76
C GLU A 140 -2.25 -5.10 -12.27
N HIS A 141 -1.93 -6.28 -11.74
CA HIS A 141 -1.31 -6.42 -10.42
C HIS A 141 0.15 -5.97 -10.53
N TYR A 142 0.46 -4.73 -10.16
CA TYR A 142 1.79 -4.17 -10.41
C TYR A 142 2.71 -4.21 -9.17
N GLU A 143 2.13 -4.32 -7.98
CA GLU A 143 2.84 -4.54 -6.71
C GLU A 143 1.92 -5.24 -5.69
N VAL A 144 2.46 -5.67 -4.54
CA VAL A 144 1.79 -6.54 -3.55
C VAL A 144 0.29 -6.25 -3.33
N SER A 145 -0.09 -5.00 -3.08
CA SER A 145 -1.46 -4.63 -2.69
C SER A 145 -2.27 -3.97 -3.81
N ASN A 146 -1.65 -3.48 -4.87
CA ASN A 146 -2.25 -2.52 -5.79
C ASN A 146 -2.43 -3.07 -7.20
N PHE A 147 -3.59 -2.75 -7.74
CA PHE A 147 -4.06 -3.11 -9.06
C PHE A 147 -4.43 -1.83 -9.80
N ALA A 148 -3.99 -1.70 -11.06
CA ALA A 148 -4.28 -0.51 -11.85
C ALA A 148 -4.69 -0.89 -13.27
N ARG A 149 -5.59 -0.12 -13.88
CA ARG A 149 -5.75 -0.17 -15.33
C ARG A 149 -4.40 0.16 -15.99
N PRO A 150 -4.10 -0.37 -17.19
CA PRO A 150 -2.88 -0.04 -17.90
C PRO A 150 -2.67 1.48 -18.00
N GLY A 151 -1.48 1.96 -17.61
CA GLY A 151 -1.14 3.39 -17.57
C GLY A 151 -1.57 4.15 -16.30
N TRP A 152 -2.30 3.52 -15.38
CA TRP A 152 -2.82 4.17 -14.15
C TRP A 152 -2.11 3.72 -12.86
N GLN A 153 -0.92 3.13 -12.97
CA GLN A 153 -0.12 2.77 -11.80
C GLN A 153 0.21 4.02 -10.96
N CYS A 154 0.11 3.89 -9.64
CA CYS A 154 0.34 5.02 -8.74
C CYS A 154 1.83 5.40 -8.72
N ARG A 155 2.18 6.52 -9.36
CA ARG A 155 3.56 7.06 -9.36
C ARG A 155 4.11 7.27 -7.96
N HIS A 156 3.26 7.71 -7.02
CA HIS A 156 3.66 7.90 -5.62
C HIS A 156 4.09 6.58 -4.97
N ASN A 157 3.34 5.50 -5.18
CA ASN A 157 3.70 4.19 -4.64
C ASN A 157 5.00 3.66 -5.30
N LEU A 158 5.15 3.87 -6.61
CA LEU A 158 6.33 3.44 -7.35
C LEU A 158 7.62 4.12 -6.86
N VAL A 159 7.57 5.38 -6.42
CA VAL A 159 8.73 6.08 -5.82
C VAL A 159 9.24 5.31 -4.60
N TYR A 160 8.34 4.87 -3.71
CA TYR A 160 8.74 4.07 -2.55
C TYR A 160 9.31 2.71 -2.95
N TRP A 161 8.63 1.99 -3.85
CA TRP A 161 9.04 0.64 -4.25
C TRP A 161 10.32 0.60 -5.07
N ARG A 162 10.70 1.71 -5.71
CA ARG A 162 11.99 1.88 -6.39
C ARG A 162 13.06 2.46 -5.48
N ALA A 163 12.79 2.63 -4.19
CA ALA A 163 13.67 3.27 -3.22
C ALA A 163 14.18 4.64 -3.73
N GLU A 164 13.33 5.39 -4.44
CA GLU A 164 13.64 6.73 -4.92
C GLU A 164 13.51 7.76 -3.79
N GLU A 165 14.10 8.92 -4.00
CA GLU A 165 14.04 10.02 -3.02
C GLU A 165 12.70 10.74 -3.08
N TYR A 166 12.22 11.21 -1.92
CA TYR A 166 10.97 11.94 -1.81
C TYR A 166 11.03 13.00 -0.72
N LEU A 167 10.43 14.15 -1.04
CA LEU A 167 10.15 15.19 -0.07
C LEU A 167 8.82 14.91 0.61
N ALA A 168 8.71 15.35 1.86
CA ALA A 168 7.48 15.26 2.61
C ALA A 168 7.34 16.47 3.53
N PHE A 169 6.10 16.88 3.78
CA PHE A 169 5.76 18.11 4.49
C PHE A 169 4.60 17.88 5.44
N GLY A 170 4.61 18.60 6.56
CA GLY A 170 3.56 18.55 7.57
C GLY A 170 3.91 17.68 8.78
N PRO A 171 3.04 17.67 9.80
CA PRO A 171 3.23 16.89 11.01
C PRO A 171 3.31 15.39 10.71
N GLY A 172 4.28 14.68 11.31
CA GLY A 172 4.47 13.23 11.14
C GLY A 172 5.04 12.80 9.77
N ALA A 173 5.28 13.73 8.85
CA ALA A 173 5.74 13.42 7.51
C ALA A 173 7.15 12.81 7.50
N ALA A 174 7.32 11.66 6.84
CA ALA A 174 8.60 11.02 6.62
C ALA A 174 9.21 11.47 5.29
N ARG A 175 10.47 11.91 5.31
CA ARG A 175 11.22 12.41 4.16
C ARG A 175 12.44 11.53 3.92
N TYR A 176 12.83 11.32 2.66
CA TYR A 176 14.06 10.63 2.29
C TYR A 176 14.77 11.32 1.14
N VAL A 177 15.91 11.97 1.40
CA VAL A 177 16.69 12.71 0.38
C VAL A 177 18.18 12.68 0.73
N GLY A 178 19.04 12.46 -0.25
CA GLY A 178 20.49 12.43 -0.07
C GLY A 178 20.96 11.35 0.91
N GLY A 179 20.24 10.22 0.97
CA GLY A 179 20.49 9.15 1.94
C GLY A 179 20.18 9.53 3.40
N VAL A 180 19.45 10.62 3.65
CA VAL A 180 18.95 10.98 4.99
C VAL A 180 17.47 10.67 5.05
N ARG A 181 17.07 9.88 6.05
CA ARG A 181 15.67 9.68 6.42
C ARG A 181 15.36 10.53 7.64
N SER A 182 14.27 11.28 7.58
CA SER A 182 13.86 12.15 8.69
C SER A 182 12.35 12.17 8.84
N THR A 183 11.83 12.19 10.06
CA THR A 183 10.40 12.34 10.35
C THR A 183 10.13 13.69 10.99
N SER A 184 9.07 14.36 10.54
CA SER A 184 8.57 15.56 11.20
C SER A 184 7.82 15.19 12.48
N CYS A 185 7.86 16.07 13.47
CA CYS A 185 7.12 15.85 14.71
C CYS A 185 5.63 15.61 14.46
N ARG A 186 5.06 14.61 15.16
CA ARG A 186 3.66 14.19 14.99
C ARG A 186 2.66 15.19 15.59
N SER A 187 3.07 15.93 16.62
CA SER A 187 2.22 16.93 17.27
C SER A 187 2.05 18.16 16.38
N VAL A 188 0.82 18.40 15.91
CA VAL A 188 0.46 19.58 15.11
C VAL A 188 0.85 20.88 15.84
N VAL A 189 0.62 20.95 17.15
CA VAL A 189 0.95 22.14 17.96
C VAL A 189 2.46 22.38 18.01
N LYS A 190 3.25 21.33 18.27
CA LYS A 190 4.72 21.41 18.27
C LYS A 190 5.24 21.83 16.89
N TRP A 191 4.67 21.24 15.83
CA TRP A 191 5.03 21.53 14.45
C TRP A 191 4.78 22.99 14.07
N LEU A 192 3.58 23.50 14.34
CA LEU A 192 3.21 24.90 14.07
C LEU A 192 4.11 25.88 14.85
N ARG A 193 4.39 25.58 16.12
CA ARG A 193 5.27 26.41 16.94
C ARG A 193 6.68 26.48 16.37
N SER A 194 7.30 25.33 16.06
CA SER A 194 8.65 25.30 15.46
C SER A 194 8.72 26.13 14.18
N TRP A 195 7.71 26.01 13.31
CA TRP A 195 7.64 26.80 12.07
C TRP A 195 7.46 28.30 12.31
N SER A 196 6.63 28.70 13.28
CA SER A 196 6.48 30.10 13.66
C SER A 196 7.78 30.73 14.18
N GLU A 197 8.68 29.91 14.70
CA GLU A 197 10.00 30.30 15.20
C GLU A 197 11.11 30.16 14.12
N GLY A 198 10.75 29.84 12.86
CA GLY A 198 11.70 29.71 11.74
C GLY A 198 12.56 28.46 11.79
N ARG A 199 12.12 27.40 12.49
CA ARG A 199 12.88 26.15 12.67
C ARG A 199 12.12 24.93 12.14
N ALA A 200 12.86 23.95 11.63
CA ALA A 200 12.28 22.65 11.29
C ALA A 200 11.88 21.89 12.56
N CYS A 201 10.75 21.17 12.51
CA CYS A 201 10.32 20.28 13.59
C CYS A 201 10.65 18.83 13.26
N VAL A 202 11.92 18.44 13.46
CA VAL A 202 12.40 17.06 13.24
C VAL A 202 12.25 16.26 14.54
N GLU A 203 11.65 15.08 14.45
CA GLU A 203 11.51 14.14 15.58
C GLU A 203 12.62 13.08 15.54
N GLU A 204 12.83 12.45 14.38
CA GLU A 204 13.87 11.45 14.15
C GLU A 204 14.62 11.80 12.87
N GLU A 205 15.93 11.57 12.86
CA GLU A 205 16.78 11.72 11.67
C GLU A 205 17.88 10.65 11.71
N GLU A 206 18.09 9.98 10.59
CA GLU A 206 19.15 9.01 10.40
C GLU A 206 19.83 9.19 9.03
N ARG A 207 21.14 8.98 9.00
CA ARG A 207 21.89 8.77 7.76
C ARG A 207 21.82 7.27 7.45
N CYS A 208 21.18 6.92 6.34
CA CYS A 208 21.17 5.54 5.89
C CYS A 208 22.52 5.23 5.22
N GLU A 209 23.30 4.32 5.82
CA GLU A 209 24.59 3.90 5.28
C GLU A 209 24.43 3.25 3.89
N PRO A 210 25.45 3.29 3.01
CA PRO A 210 25.34 2.77 1.65
C PRO A 210 24.83 1.33 1.56
N GLU A 211 25.30 0.45 2.44
CA GLU A 211 24.85 -0.94 2.50
C GLU A 211 23.37 -1.05 2.89
N GLN A 212 22.94 -0.34 3.94
CA GLN A 212 21.55 -0.32 4.38
C GLN A 212 20.61 0.13 3.26
N ARG A 213 20.99 1.19 2.53
CA ARG A 213 20.22 1.69 1.38
C ARG A 213 20.07 0.65 0.27
N ALA A 214 21.12 -0.12 0.00
CA ALA A 214 21.09 -1.18 -0.98
C ALA A 214 20.19 -2.34 -0.52
N ARG A 215 20.26 -2.75 0.74
CA ARG A 215 19.38 -3.80 1.31
C ARG A 215 17.91 -3.39 1.30
N GLU A 216 17.62 -2.16 1.74
CA GLU A 216 16.27 -1.60 1.71
C GLU A 216 15.72 -1.52 0.28
N ALA A 217 16.55 -1.18 -0.71
CA ALA A 217 16.14 -1.16 -2.11
C ALA A 217 15.77 -2.54 -2.66
N ILE A 218 16.42 -3.61 -2.19
CA ILE A 218 16.03 -4.99 -2.53
C ILE A 218 14.65 -5.29 -1.92
N MET A 219 14.48 -5.04 -0.61
CA MET A 219 13.21 -5.27 0.08
C MET A 219 12.05 -4.52 -0.58
N LEU A 220 12.25 -3.23 -0.89
CA LEU A 220 11.24 -2.38 -1.53
C LEU A 220 10.98 -2.82 -2.98
N GLY A 221 12.02 -3.16 -3.73
CA GLY A 221 11.93 -3.60 -5.13
C GLY A 221 11.17 -4.91 -5.29
N LEU A 222 11.34 -5.85 -4.35
CA LEU A 222 10.63 -7.14 -4.35
C LEU A 222 9.11 -6.99 -4.13
N ARG A 223 8.63 -5.83 -3.66
CA ARG A 223 7.19 -5.55 -3.59
C ARG A 223 6.57 -5.39 -4.99
N LEU A 224 7.34 -4.98 -6.00
CA LEU A 224 6.86 -4.89 -7.37
C LEU A 224 6.66 -6.30 -7.93
N ARG A 225 5.57 -6.53 -8.67
CA ARG A 225 5.33 -7.83 -9.32
C ARG A 225 6.39 -8.18 -10.36
N ARG A 226 6.92 -7.16 -11.04
CA ARG A 226 8.09 -7.31 -11.93
C ARG A 226 9.42 -7.44 -11.18
N GLY A 227 9.45 -7.15 -9.88
CA GLY A 227 10.66 -7.04 -9.09
C GLY A 227 11.51 -5.84 -9.51
N PHE A 228 12.84 -6.04 -9.50
CA PHE A 228 13.81 -5.05 -9.92
C PHE A 228 14.89 -5.67 -10.82
N ASP A 229 15.50 -4.83 -11.66
CA ASP A 229 16.62 -5.21 -12.52
C ASP A 229 17.90 -5.31 -11.69
N VAL A 230 18.56 -6.47 -11.75
CA VAL A 230 19.79 -6.71 -10.98
C VAL A 230 20.94 -5.83 -11.49
N GLY A 231 21.05 -5.61 -12.80
CA GLY A 231 22.12 -4.78 -13.38
C GLY A 231 21.96 -3.31 -13.03
N GLU A 232 20.74 -2.76 -13.12
CA GLU A 232 20.44 -1.39 -12.67
C GLU A 232 20.70 -1.23 -11.18
N PHE A 233 20.33 -2.22 -10.37
CA PHE A 233 20.60 -2.22 -8.94
C PHE A 233 22.11 -2.16 -8.64
N GLU A 234 22.90 -3.07 -9.22
CA GLU A 234 24.35 -3.13 -8.99
C GLU A 234 25.05 -1.85 -9.49
N SER A 235 24.60 -1.29 -10.62
CA SER A 235 25.10 -0.01 -11.13
C SER A 235 24.76 1.16 -10.21
N ARG A 236 23.54 1.20 -9.66
CA ARG A 236 23.06 2.29 -8.80
C ARG A 236 23.73 2.30 -7.44
N PHE A 237 23.96 1.13 -6.84
CA PHE A 237 24.49 1.00 -5.48
C PHE A 237 25.98 0.67 -5.42
N GLY A 238 26.60 0.28 -6.54
CA GLY A 238 28.02 -0.03 -6.62
C GLY A 238 28.44 -1.30 -5.86
N VAL A 239 27.47 -2.17 -5.54
CA VAL A 239 27.68 -3.43 -4.82
C VAL A 239 26.97 -4.55 -5.55
N SER A 240 27.58 -5.74 -5.60
CA SER A 240 26.93 -6.89 -6.22
C SER A 240 25.81 -7.44 -5.32
N LEU A 241 24.70 -7.83 -5.93
CA LEU A 241 23.59 -8.48 -5.24
C LEU A 241 24.05 -9.79 -4.57
N GLN A 242 24.94 -10.55 -5.23
CA GLN A 242 25.48 -11.80 -4.70
C GLN A 242 26.38 -11.55 -3.47
N GLN A 243 27.15 -10.46 -3.47
CA GLN A 243 27.99 -10.09 -2.33
C GLN A 243 27.15 -9.61 -1.15
N LEU A 244 26.11 -8.83 -1.43
CA LEU A 244 25.26 -8.22 -0.41
C LEU A 244 24.33 -9.24 0.26
N ALA A 245 23.69 -10.11 -0.54
CA ALA A 245 22.58 -10.96 -0.11
C ALA A 245 22.58 -12.37 -0.72
N GLY A 246 23.75 -12.91 -1.11
CA GLY A 246 23.85 -14.19 -1.81
C GLY A 246 23.24 -15.39 -1.07
N ALA A 247 23.29 -15.40 0.27
CA ALA A 247 22.68 -16.46 1.09
C ALA A 247 21.15 -16.44 0.98
N ALA A 248 20.53 -15.27 1.21
CA ALA A 248 19.09 -15.06 1.11
C ALA A 248 18.58 -15.31 -0.32
N LEU A 249 19.30 -14.80 -1.33
CA LEU A 249 19.01 -15.05 -2.73
C LEU A 249 18.98 -16.56 -3.04
N ALA A 250 20.04 -17.28 -2.70
CA ALA A 250 20.13 -18.71 -2.97
C ALA A 250 19.05 -19.51 -2.23
N GLN A 251 18.68 -19.10 -1.02
CA GLN A 251 17.63 -19.73 -0.22
C GLN A 251 16.24 -19.50 -0.81
N GLY A 252 15.91 -18.26 -1.18
CA GLY A 252 14.63 -17.92 -1.82
C GLY A 252 14.45 -18.59 -3.18
N LEU A 253 15.52 -18.68 -3.99
CA LEU A 253 15.50 -19.44 -5.26
C LEU A 253 15.28 -20.94 -5.03
N ARG A 254 16.00 -21.55 -4.07
CA ARG A 254 15.82 -22.99 -3.75
C ARG A 254 14.41 -23.31 -3.24
N ARG A 255 13.78 -22.40 -2.51
CA ARG A 255 12.41 -22.54 -2.01
C ARG A 255 11.34 -22.22 -3.05
N GLY A 256 11.73 -21.76 -4.24
CA GLY A 256 10.78 -21.31 -5.27
C GLY A 256 9.99 -20.06 -4.86
N GLN A 257 10.52 -19.26 -3.93
CA GLN A 257 9.93 -17.99 -3.48
C GLN A 257 10.40 -16.81 -4.32
N LEU A 258 11.60 -16.92 -4.88
CA LEU A 258 12.18 -15.96 -5.80
C LEU A 258 12.40 -16.62 -7.15
N GLU A 259 12.39 -15.80 -8.19
CA GLU A 259 12.86 -16.17 -9.52
C GLU A 259 13.73 -15.05 -10.11
N LEU A 260 14.76 -15.46 -10.84
CA LEU A 260 15.62 -14.58 -11.62
C LEU A 260 15.41 -14.92 -13.09
N ALA A 261 14.74 -14.02 -13.82
CA ALA A 261 14.43 -14.20 -15.23
C ALA A 261 14.67 -12.88 -15.97
N ASP A 262 15.33 -12.94 -17.13
CA ASP A 262 15.62 -11.77 -17.97
C ASP A 262 16.29 -10.60 -17.21
N GLY A 263 17.18 -10.93 -16.26
CA GLY A 263 17.87 -9.93 -15.42
C GLY A 263 17.03 -9.34 -14.28
N GLN A 264 15.76 -9.74 -14.14
CA GLN A 264 14.85 -9.27 -13.09
C GLN A 264 14.79 -10.28 -11.94
N LEU A 265 15.05 -9.82 -10.72
CA LEU A 265 14.76 -10.60 -9.51
C LEU A 265 13.38 -10.23 -8.98
N ARG A 266 12.48 -11.20 -8.86
CA ARG A 266 11.10 -10.97 -8.38
C ARG A 266 10.55 -12.11 -7.54
N LEU A 267 9.48 -11.83 -6.80
CA LEU A 267 8.72 -12.84 -6.07
C LEU A 267 7.90 -13.71 -7.03
N THR A 268 7.96 -15.02 -6.84
CA THR A 268 7.02 -15.97 -7.45
C THR A 268 5.63 -15.81 -6.84
N GLU A 269 4.63 -16.54 -7.32
CA GLU A 269 3.30 -16.58 -6.68
C GLU A 269 3.39 -17.07 -5.22
N THR A 270 4.21 -18.08 -4.95
CA THR A 270 4.46 -18.56 -3.58
C THR A 270 5.21 -17.54 -2.74
N GLY A 271 6.21 -16.87 -3.32
CA GLY A 271 6.95 -15.81 -2.64
C GLY A 271 6.09 -14.61 -2.29
N LEU A 272 5.13 -14.26 -3.14
CA LEU A 272 4.21 -13.15 -2.93
C LEU A 272 3.34 -13.35 -1.67
N LEU A 273 2.86 -14.57 -1.43
CA LEU A 273 2.09 -14.90 -0.22
C LEU A 273 2.93 -14.80 1.07
N LEU A 274 4.26 -14.82 0.93
CA LEU A 274 5.22 -14.77 2.02
C LEU A 274 6.12 -13.54 1.93
N ALA A 275 5.66 -12.48 1.24
CA ALA A 275 6.51 -11.36 0.83
C ALA A 275 7.26 -10.72 2.00
N ASP A 276 6.59 -10.48 3.13
CA ASP A 276 7.22 -9.87 4.30
C ASP A 276 8.33 -10.74 4.89
N SER A 277 8.12 -12.06 4.95
CA SER A 277 9.14 -12.99 5.45
C SER A 277 10.31 -13.14 4.49
N VAL A 278 10.03 -13.24 3.18
CA VAL A 278 11.08 -13.36 2.15
C VAL A 278 11.93 -12.10 2.08
N THR A 279 11.30 -10.92 2.11
CA THR A 279 12.03 -9.66 2.01
C THR A 279 12.82 -9.31 3.28
N ALA A 280 12.36 -9.75 4.46
CA ALA A 280 13.11 -9.61 5.70
C ALA A 280 14.44 -10.36 5.71
N GLU A 281 14.60 -11.43 4.93
CA GLU A 281 15.88 -12.16 4.81
C GLU A 281 16.99 -11.33 4.14
N PHE A 282 16.66 -10.20 3.49
CA PHE A 282 17.62 -9.31 2.82
C PHE A 282 18.14 -8.17 3.69
N LEU A 283 17.52 -7.93 4.85
CA LEU A 283 17.87 -6.85 5.79
C LEU A 283 19.07 -7.21 6.68
#